data_AF-A0A8C3FR99-F1
#
_entry.id   AF-A0A8C3FR99-F1
#
_cell.length_a   1.000
_cell.length_b   1.000
_cell.length_c   1.000
_cell.angle_alpha   90.00
_cell.angle_beta   90.00
_cell.angle_gamma   90.00
#
_symmetry.space_group_name_H-M   'P 1'
#
loop_
_entity.id
_entity.type
_entity.pdbx_description
1 polymer ?
#
loop_
_entity_poly.entity_id
_entity_poly.type
_entity_poly.pdbx_seq_one_letter_code
_entity_poly.pdbx_strand_id
1 'polypeptide(L)'
;PLLLFSLLQEKLKPEYLEQLPGKLKLFSQFLGVQKWFAGEKLTYVDFLVYDILDQHRTFAPKCLDQLKNLKDFLDRFEVSLALTPL
;
A
#
# COMPACT_ATOMS: atom_id res chain seq x y z
N PRO A 1 -9.21 13.36 -26.09
CA PRO A 1 -9.61 12.74 -24.79
C PRO A 1 -8.42 12.15 -24.00
N LEU A 2 -7.65 11.25 -24.59
CA LEU A 2 -6.50 10.60 -23.92
C LEU A 2 -5.34 11.55 -23.61
N LEU A 3 -5.00 12.47 -24.53
CA LEU A 3 -3.96 13.48 -24.30
C LEU A 3 -4.32 14.44 -23.16
N LEU A 4 -5.59 14.85 -23.06
CA LEU A 4 -6.07 15.69 -21.97
C LEU A 4 -5.97 14.96 -20.63
N PHE A 5 -6.32 13.68 -20.60
CA PHE A 5 -6.17 12.84 -19.41
C PHE A 5 -4.70 12.72 -18.96
N SER A 6 -3.78 12.45 -19.90
CA SER A 6 -2.34 12.39 -19.60
C SER A 6 -1.80 13.71 -19.03
N LEU A 7 -2.17 14.85 -19.63
CA LEU A 7 -1.74 16.17 -19.17
C LEU A 7 -2.27 16.52 -17.77
N LEU A 8 -3.51 16.12 -17.46
CA LEU A 8 -4.07 16.29 -16.11
C LEU A 8 -3.34 15.41 -15.10
N GLN A 9 -3.03 14.16 -15.46
CA GLN A 9 -2.29 13.25 -14.59
C GLN A 9 -0.90 13.80 -14.26
N GLU A 10 -0.16 14.32 -15.24
CA GLU A 10 1.16 14.91 -15.01
C GLU A 10 1.11 16.14 -14.10
N LYS A 11 0.04 16.93 -14.18
CA LYS A 11 -0.16 18.10 -13.31
C LYS A 11 -0.49 17.75 -11.86
N LEU A 12 -1.28 16.68 -11.64
CA LEU A 12 -1.74 16.28 -10.30
C LEU A 12 -0.75 15.35 -9.57
N LYS A 13 0.12 14.65 -10.32
CA LYS A 13 1.08 13.69 -9.77
C LYS A 13 2.01 14.27 -8.69
N PRO A 14 2.59 15.47 -8.83
CA PRO A 14 3.49 16.02 -7.81
C PRO A 14 2.82 16.23 -6.46
N GLU A 15 1.62 16.83 -6.44
CA GLU A 15 0.84 17.07 -5.22
C GLU A 15 0.48 15.74 -4.53
N TYR A 16 0.07 14.75 -5.31
CA TYR A 16 -0.22 13.43 -4.77
C TYR A 16 1.01 12.78 -4.12
N LEU A 17 2.17 12.85 -4.79
CA LEU A 17 3.43 12.32 -4.26
C LEU A 17 3.89 13.04 -2.99
N GLU A 18 3.63 14.34 -2.87
CA GLU A 18 3.91 15.12 -1.65
C GLU A 18 3.06 14.65 -0.46
N GLN A 19 1.78 14.36 -0.68
CA GLN A 19 0.87 13.90 0.37
C GLN A 19 1.03 12.40 0.71
N LEU A 20 1.56 11.61 -0.21
CA LEU A 20 1.62 10.15 -0.11
C LEU A 20 2.32 9.65 1.17
N PRO A 21 3.53 10.15 1.54
CA PRO A 21 4.20 9.70 2.77
C PRO A 21 3.35 9.91 4.03
N GLY A 22 2.61 11.03 4.09
CA GLY A 22 1.70 11.32 5.20
C GLY A 22 0.57 10.29 5.30
N LYS A 23 -0.06 9.93 4.18
CA LYS A 23 -1.11 8.91 4.12
C LYS A 23 -0.58 7.52 4.49
N LEU A 24 0.57 7.12 3.95
CA LEU A 24 1.19 5.83 4.27
C LEU A 24 1.60 5.73 5.75
N LYS A 25 2.02 6.84 6.36
CA LYS A 25 2.30 6.91 7.80
C LYS A 25 1.04 6.60 8.63
N LEU A 26 -0.14 7.03 8.20
CA LEU A 26 -1.41 6.71 8.89
C LEU A 26 -1.71 5.21 8.82
N PHE A 27 -1.51 4.56 7.66
CA PHE A 27 -1.63 3.09 7.56
C PHE A 27 -0.65 2.38 8.48
N SER A 28 0.61 2.82 8.50
CA SER A 28 1.64 2.28 9.39
C SER A 28 1.25 2.43 10.87
N GLN A 29 0.74 3.59 11.27
CA GLN A 29 0.29 3.83 12.64
C GLN A 29 -0.90 2.95 13.00
N PHE A 30 -1.86 2.78 12.08
CA PHE A 30 -3.04 1.97 12.29
C PHE A 30 -2.70 0.47 12.42
N LEU A 31 -1.82 -0.05 11.55
CA LEU A 31 -1.32 -1.42 11.69
C LEU A 31 -0.57 -1.59 13.03
N GLY A 32 0.27 -0.60 13.38
CA GLY A 32 1.04 -0.60 14.61
C GLY A 32 1.93 -1.84 14.71
N VAL A 33 1.73 -2.62 15.78
CA VAL A 33 2.43 -3.89 16.04
C VAL A 33 1.63 -5.13 15.63
N GLN A 34 0.41 -4.94 15.11
CA GLN A 34 -0.47 -6.04 14.75
C GLN A 34 0.03 -6.75 13.48
N LYS A 35 -0.31 -8.04 13.37
CA LYS A 35 0.08 -8.84 12.19
C LYS A 35 -0.73 -8.45 10.96
N TRP A 36 -2.02 -8.19 11.14
CA TRP A 36 -3.01 -7.84 10.14
C TRP A 36 -3.77 -6.58 10.55
N PHE A 37 -4.40 -5.89 9.60
CA PHE A 37 -5.16 -4.66 9.84
C PHE A 37 -6.40 -4.89 10.71
N ALA A 38 -6.95 -6.11 10.70
CA ALA A 38 -8.03 -6.52 11.59
C ALA A 38 -7.55 -7.25 12.87
N GLY A 39 -6.23 -7.25 13.14
CA GLY A 39 -5.63 -7.83 14.34
C GLY A 39 -4.83 -9.10 14.07
N GLU A 40 -5.22 -10.20 14.70
CA GLU A 40 -4.42 -11.44 14.71
C GLU A 40 -4.68 -12.37 13.52
N LYS A 41 -5.89 -12.29 12.95
CA LYS A 41 -6.32 -13.15 11.84
C LYS A 41 -6.37 -12.36 10.54
N LEU A 42 -6.01 -13.04 9.45
CA LEU A 42 -6.16 -12.50 8.11
C LEU A 42 -7.66 -12.36 7.80
N THR A 43 -8.05 -11.21 7.28
CA THR A 43 -9.44 -10.91 6.88
C THR A 43 -9.49 -10.32 5.48
N TYR A 44 -10.68 -10.19 4.91
CA TYR A 44 -10.88 -9.52 3.62
C TYR A 44 -10.30 -8.10 3.57
N VAL A 45 -10.30 -7.35 4.69
CA VAL A 45 -9.76 -5.98 4.74
C VAL A 45 -8.27 -5.97 4.38
N ASP A 46 -7.52 -7.00 4.78
CA ASP A 46 -6.10 -7.10 4.48
C ASP A 46 -5.82 -7.25 2.97
N PHE A 47 -6.74 -7.87 2.21
CA PHE A 47 -6.63 -7.95 0.76
C PHE A 47 -6.76 -6.57 0.12
N LEU A 48 -7.69 -5.75 0.60
CA LEU A 48 -7.85 -4.37 0.13
C LEU A 48 -6.61 -3.53 0.44
N VAL A 49 -6.08 -3.65 1.65
CA VAL A 49 -4.89 -2.88 2.04
C VAL A 49 -3.66 -3.35 1.26
N TYR A 50 -3.51 -4.65 1.03
CA TYR A 50 -2.47 -5.20 0.17
C TYR A 50 -2.53 -4.59 -1.23
N ASP A 51 -3.69 -4.64 -1.90
CA ASP A 51 -3.87 -4.11 -3.26
C ASP A 51 -3.53 -2.61 -3.32
N ILE A 52 -4.02 -1.83 -2.36
CA ILE A 52 -3.72 -0.40 -2.26
C ILE A 52 -2.20 -0.19 -2.11
N LEU A 53 -1.54 -0.87 -1.17
CA LEU A 53 -0.10 -0.70 -0.93
C LEU A 53 0.75 -1.18 -2.12
N ASP A 54 0.33 -2.25 -2.81
CA ASP A 54 0.98 -2.78 -4.01
C ASP A 54 0.94 -1.78 -5.17
N GLN A 55 -0.22 -1.14 -5.38
CA GLN A 55 -0.37 -0.08 -6.36
C GLN A 55 0.55 1.12 -6.05
N HIS A 56 0.65 1.52 -4.78
CA HIS A 56 1.53 2.63 -4.38
C HIS A 56 3.01 2.32 -4.57
N ARG A 57 3.49 1.10 -4.22
CA ARG A 57 4.90 0.74 -4.44
C ARG A 57 5.24 0.62 -5.93
N THR A 58 4.26 0.24 -6.75
CA THR A 58 4.39 0.23 -8.22
C THR A 58 4.44 1.65 -8.79
N PHE A 59 3.59 2.55 -8.30
CA PHE A 59 3.50 3.93 -8.75
C PHE A 59 4.69 4.81 -8.31
N ALA A 60 5.12 4.65 -7.06
CA ALA A 60 6.21 5.38 -6.44
C ALA A 60 7.16 4.38 -5.76
N PRO A 61 8.14 3.84 -6.52
CA PRO A 61 9.13 2.94 -5.97
C PRO A 61 9.79 3.57 -4.74
N LYS A 62 10.02 2.77 -3.69
CA LYS A 62 10.61 3.19 -2.40
C LYS A 62 9.70 4.01 -1.45
N CYS A 63 8.43 4.24 -1.79
CA CYS A 63 7.52 4.97 -0.90
C CYS A 63 7.29 4.31 0.47
N LEU A 64 7.60 3.01 0.61
CA LEU A 64 7.49 2.23 1.84
C LEU A 64 8.83 1.98 2.55
N ASP A 65 9.97 2.48 2.05
CA ASP A 65 11.30 2.11 2.56
C ASP A 65 11.48 2.41 4.05
N GLN A 66 10.89 3.52 4.51
CA GLN A 66 10.92 3.98 5.90
C GLN A 66 9.83 3.35 6.78
N LEU A 67 8.89 2.58 6.20
CA LEU A 67 7.73 2.01 6.89
C LEU A 67 7.85 0.50 6.97
N LYS A 68 8.80 0.04 7.81
CA LYS A 68 9.17 -1.38 7.91
C LYS A 68 7.97 -2.31 8.15
N ASN A 69 7.05 -1.93 9.03
CA ASN A 69 5.88 -2.73 9.37
C ASN A 69 4.93 -2.95 8.17
N LEU A 70 4.80 -1.97 7.28
CA LEU A 70 4.00 -2.11 6.05
C LEU A 70 4.69 -3.01 5.04
N LYS A 71 6.03 -2.95 4.91
CA LYS A 71 6.77 -3.90 4.08
C LYS A 71 6.65 -5.32 4.63
N ASP A 72 6.83 -5.48 5.93
CA ASP A 72 6.68 -6.79 6.57
C ASP A 72 5.23 -7.31 6.40
N PHE A 73 4.22 -6.44 6.35
CA PHE A 73 2.84 -6.82 6.05
C PHE A 73 2.69 -7.36 4.63
N LEU A 74 3.23 -6.66 3.62
CA LEU A 74 3.21 -7.12 2.22
C LEU A 74 3.90 -8.49 2.10
N ASP A 75 5.10 -8.63 2.66
CA ASP A 75 5.87 -9.89 2.61
C ASP A 75 5.09 -11.04 3.26
N ARG A 76 4.49 -10.80 4.43
CA ARG A 76 3.63 -11.80 5.11
C ARG A 76 2.41 -12.17 4.29
N PHE A 77 1.77 -11.20 3.64
CA PHE A 77 0.58 -11.42 2.83
C PHE A 77 0.91 -12.28 1.60
N GLU A 78 1.97 -11.95 0.88
CA GLU A 78 2.44 -12.69 -0.30
C GLU A 78 2.79 -14.15 0.04
N VAL A 79 3.50 -14.38 1.15
CA VAL A 79 3.79 -15.74 1.64
C VAL A 79 2.51 -16.47 2.03
N SER A 80 1.55 -15.80 2.67
CA SER A 80 0.30 -16.43 3.10
C SER A 80 -0.55 -16.87 1.90
N LEU A 81 -0.62 -16.05 0.85
CA LEU A 81 -1.37 -16.36 -0.37
C LEU A 81 -0.72 -17.50 -1.18
N ALA A 82 0.62 -17.54 -1.25
CA ALA A 82 1.34 -18.62 -1.94
C ALA A 82 1.13 -20.00 -1.28
N LEU A 83 0.80 -20.02 0.02
CA LEU A 83 0.61 -21.26 0.79
C LEU A 83 -0.86 -21.72 0.84
N THR A 84 -1.82 -20.91 0.42
CA THR A 84 -3.22 -21.31 0.31
C THR A 84 -3.46 -22.00 -1.04
N PRO A 85 -3.82 -23.30 -1.07
CA PRO A 85 -4.31 -23.92 -2.30
C PRO A 85 -5.65 -23.25 -2.67
N LEU A 86 -5.76 -22.80 -3.92
CA LEU A 86 -7.02 -22.31 -4.51
C LEU A 86 -8.09 -23.40 -4.51
#